data_AF-A0A196SGI5-F1
#
_entry.id   AF-A0A196SGI5-F1
#
_cell.length_a   1.000
_cell.length_b   1.000
_cell.length_c   1.000
_cell.angle_alpha   90.00
_cell.angle_beta   90.00
_cell.angle_gamma   90.00
#
_symmetry.space_group_name_H-M   'P 1'
#
loop_
_entity.id
_entity.type
_entity.pdbx_description
1 polymer ?
#
loop_
_entity_poly.entity_id
_entity_poly.type
_entity_poly.pdbx_seq_one_letter_code
_entity_poly.pdbx_strand_id
1 'polypeptide(L)'
;MVEGQKKDVETLTGTIANMTKDLSSKESQVGSLSQMVGDLRDSVEVEKTKNAQISSQYMSLQFKLAQEKTTKTIKSTASSISASIKSFSQDLFSRKIDPVVMNAGYKEFITRYEEDMKHIEESMKALASASTQVTEEWKKSEEEQQKRIAELQEENKALREEKTTLEASLRSTIQSLELANEEAKGELLKARVEFKVSDQEENNRRLKKLEEKVAEVETAKEQEVKAKQAEVEAAKQEAEEAKEEAAKQSARAETAESRVKALENVDKEQQAEEEKKRVAMHTWKEDARRYDAPGFDLNDPAVASLFHIWQVDEATRSAAKAWMEAYLRQTADSAFTEIVLPNMALEVYEGFAQVVVPILQSRVNSTVRIEQRQSVLYGLDGASAGE
;
A
#
# COMPACT_ATOMS: atom_id res chain seq x y z
N MET A 1 -7.41 35.22 1.07
CA MET A 1 -7.03 33.87 0.57
C MET A 1 -6.10 33.09 1.50
N VAL A 2 -5.41 33.73 2.46
CA VAL A 2 -4.36 33.10 3.28
C VAL A 2 -4.89 32.28 4.48
N GLU A 3 -6.03 32.64 5.07
CA GLU A 3 -6.59 31.97 6.27
C GLU A 3 -7.03 30.51 6.03
N GLY A 4 -7.67 30.23 4.89
CA GLY A 4 -8.23 28.89 4.60
C GLY A 4 -7.14 27.85 4.40
N GLN A 5 -6.09 28.20 3.63
CA GLN A 5 -4.93 27.34 3.42
C GLN A 5 -4.19 27.04 4.73
N LYS A 6 -4.17 28.00 5.68
CA LYS A 6 -3.54 27.79 6.99
C LYS A 6 -4.28 26.75 7.83
N LYS A 7 -5.61 26.76 7.78
CA LYS A 7 -6.47 25.81 8.50
C LYS A 7 -6.42 24.40 7.90
N ASP A 8 -6.32 24.30 6.57
CA ASP A 8 -6.14 23.03 5.88
C ASP A 8 -4.78 22.40 6.23
N VAL A 9 -3.73 23.22 6.29
CA VAL A 9 -2.38 22.80 6.70
C VAL A 9 -2.36 22.35 8.17
N GLU A 10 -3.00 23.06 9.10
CA GLU A 10 -3.11 22.63 10.50
C GLU A 10 -3.84 21.29 10.64
N THR A 11 -4.91 21.10 9.86
CA THR A 11 -5.69 19.85 9.88
C THR A 11 -4.87 18.67 9.35
N LEU A 12 -4.21 18.84 8.20
CA LEU A 12 -3.29 17.85 7.65
C LEU A 12 -2.14 17.52 8.61
N THR A 13 -1.59 18.53 9.29
CA THR A 13 -0.52 18.35 10.28
C THR A 13 -1.01 17.52 11.47
N GLY A 14 -2.24 17.76 11.95
CA GLY A 14 -2.87 16.95 12.99
C GLY A 14 -3.11 15.51 12.58
N THR A 15 -3.58 15.27 11.35
CA THR A 15 -3.76 13.91 10.81
C THR A 15 -2.42 13.17 10.69
N ILE A 16 -1.38 13.84 10.20
CA ILE A 16 -0.02 13.27 10.10
C ILE A 16 0.52 12.92 11.49
N ALA A 17 0.32 13.79 12.49
CA ALA A 17 0.75 13.52 13.86
C ALA A 17 0.06 12.29 14.45
N ASN A 18 -1.25 12.14 14.24
CA ASN A 18 -2.00 10.96 14.69
C ASN A 18 -1.55 9.67 13.97
N MET A 19 -1.38 9.71 12.65
CA MET A 19 -0.85 8.58 11.89
C MET A 19 0.55 8.17 12.36
N THR A 20 1.41 9.13 12.68
CA THR A 20 2.76 8.88 13.20
C THR A 20 2.71 8.19 14.56
N LYS A 21 1.79 8.61 15.44
CA LYS A 21 1.57 7.99 16.75
C LYS A 21 1.06 6.55 16.62
N ASP A 22 0.11 6.31 15.72
CA ASP A 22 -0.41 4.97 15.43
C ASP A 22 0.68 4.05 14.86
N LEU A 23 1.52 4.57 13.96
CA LEU A 23 2.63 3.81 13.38
C LEU A 23 3.62 3.37 14.47
N SER A 24 3.97 4.29 15.38
CA SER A 24 4.85 3.99 16.51
C SER A 24 4.24 2.94 17.47
N SER A 25 2.92 3.01 17.72
CA SER A 25 2.21 2.00 18.50
C SER A 25 2.27 0.61 17.85
N LYS A 26 2.08 0.54 16.52
CA LYS A 26 2.17 -0.71 15.76
C LYS A 26 3.59 -1.26 15.71
N GLU A 27 4.61 -0.42 15.56
CA GLU A 27 6.01 -0.83 15.62
C GLU A 27 6.35 -1.46 16.98
N SER A 28 5.83 -0.88 18.07
CA SER A 28 5.98 -1.45 19.41
C SER A 28 5.33 -2.84 19.53
N GLN A 29 4.10 -3.00 19.02
CA GLN A 29 3.40 -4.30 19.00
C GLN A 29 4.16 -5.35 18.17
N VAL A 30 4.70 -4.98 17.01
CA VAL A 30 5.54 -5.86 16.18
C VAL A 30 6.81 -6.29 16.92
N GLY A 31 7.40 -5.37 17.69
CA GLY A 31 8.51 -5.67 18.59
C GLY A 31 8.15 -6.73 19.64
N SER A 32 7.02 -6.55 20.34
CA SER A 32 6.53 -7.53 21.33
C SER A 32 6.22 -8.89 20.72
N LEU A 33 5.60 -8.92 19.53
CA LEU A 33 5.32 -10.17 18.81
C LEU A 33 6.60 -10.89 18.37
N SER A 34 7.59 -10.14 17.88
CA SER A 34 8.88 -10.70 17.48
C SER A 34 9.59 -11.34 18.68
N GLN A 35 9.51 -10.70 19.85
CA GLN A 35 10.06 -11.25 21.07
C GLN A 35 9.34 -12.53 21.51
N MET A 36 8.00 -12.54 21.50
CA MET A 36 7.21 -13.73 21.82
C MET A 36 7.48 -14.91 20.87
N VAL A 37 7.71 -14.64 19.58
CA VAL A 37 8.10 -15.66 18.60
C VAL A 37 9.51 -16.21 18.91
N GLY A 38 10.43 -15.35 19.35
CA GLY A 38 11.74 -15.77 19.85
C GLY A 38 11.62 -16.72 21.04
N ASP A 39 10.86 -16.32 22.07
CA ASP A 39 10.64 -17.13 23.27
C ASP A 39 9.99 -18.49 22.95
N LEU A 40 9.01 -18.51 22.02
CA LEU A 40 8.38 -19.75 21.55
C LEU A 40 9.36 -20.66 20.82
N ARG A 41 10.23 -20.09 19.97
CA ARG A 41 11.27 -20.87 19.28
C ARG A 41 12.20 -21.53 20.30
N ASP A 42 12.67 -20.79 21.29
CA ASP A 42 13.58 -21.30 22.31
C ASP A 42 12.90 -22.39 23.15
N SER A 43 11.63 -22.20 23.51
CA SER A 43 10.82 -23.21 24.21
C SER A 43 10.66 -24.51 23.41
N VAL A 44 10.46 -24.41 22.09
CA VAL A 44 10.40 -25.58 21.19
C VAL A 44 11.75 -26.31 21.12
N GLU A 45 12.86 -25.58 21.14
CA GLU A 45 14.21 -26.16 21.17
C GLU A 45 14.43 -26.96 22.48
N VAL A 46 13.98 -26.42 23.61
CA VAL A 46 14.01 -27.10 24.93
C VAL A 46 13.12 -28.35 24.94
N GLU A 47 11.93 -28.30 24.37
CA GLU A 47 11.04 -29.47 24.23
C GLU A 47 11.69 -30.58 23.37
N LYS A 48 12.34 -30.23 22.26
CA LYS A 48 13.05 -31.21 21.41
C LYS A 48 14.16 -31.93 22.18
N THR A 49 14.94 -31.19 22.98
CA THR A 49 16.02 -31.80 23.77
C THR A 49 15.48 -32.70 24.88
N LYS A 50 14.41 -32.29 25.57
CA LYS A 50 13.70 -33.16 26.54
C LYS A 50 13.19 -34.43 25.89
N ASN A 51 12.57 -34.34 24.70
CA ASN A 51 12.04 -35.51 24.00
C ASN A 51 13.15 -36.49 23.55
N ALA A 52 14.30 -35.96 23.11
CA ALA A 52 15.48 -36.77 22.82
C ALA A 52 16.01 -37.50 24.07
N GLN A 53 16.01 -36.82 25.22
CA GLN A 53 16.41 -37.41 26.50
C GLN A 53 15.46 -38.51 26.97
N ILE A 54 14.13 -38.30 26.84
CA ILE A 54 13.12 -39.32 27.16
C ILE A 54 13.29 -40.55 26.24
N SER A 55 13.52 -40.34 24.95
CA SER A 55 13.75 -41.44 24.00
C SER A 55 14.98 -42.27 24.36
N SER A 56 16.06 -41.61 24.80
CA SER A 56 17.27 -42.28 25.30
C SER A 56 17.00 -43.09 26.57
N GLN A 57 16.27 -42.53 27.53
CA GLN A 57 15.87 -43.23 28.76
C GLN A 57 15.01 -44.46 28.47
N TYR A 58 14.07 -44.35 27.54
CA TYR A 58 13.22 -45.47 27.10
C TYR A 58 14.07 -46.62 26.53
N MET A 59 15.03 -46.32 25.66
CA MET A 59 15.94 -47.32 25.10
C MET A 59 16.81 -48.00 26.17
N SER A 60 17.29 -47.24 27.16
CA SER A 60 18.04 -47.79 28.30
C SER A 60 17.19 -48.75 29.15
N LEU A 61 15.93 -48.40 29.41
CA LEU A 61 15.00 -49.27 30.14
C LEU A 61 14.68 -50.55 29.38
N GLN A 62 14.46 -50.47 28.06
CA GLN A 62 14.27 -51.66 27.21
C GLN A 62 15.48 -52.59 27.26
N PHE A 63 16.69 -52.04 27.22
CA PHE A 63 17.92 -52.81 27.35
C PHE A 63 18.05 -53.50 28.72
N LYS A 64 17.77 -52.77 29.81
CA LYS A 64 17.77 -53.33 31.17
C LYS A 64 16.73 -54.45 31.31
N LEU A 65 15.52 -54.27 30.78
CA LEU A 65 14.48 -55.29 30.79
C LEU A 65 14.90 -56.54 30.01
N ALA A 66 15.59 -56.38 28.88
CA ALA A 66 16.14 -57.50 28.12
C ALA A 66 17.21 -58.27 28.91
N GLN A 67 18.12 -57.56 29.60
CA GLN A 67 19.11 -58.18 30.51
C GLN A 67 18.45 -58.93 31.67
N GLU A 68 17.39 -58.36 32.25
CA GLU A 68 16.67 -58.98 33.38
C GLU A 68 15.99 -60.28 32.97
N LYS A 69 15.41 -60.34 31.75
CA LYS A 69 14.85 -61.58 31.20
C LYS A 69 15.92 -62.67 31.09
N THR A 70 17.12 -62.36 30.61
CA THR A 70 18.23 -63.32 30.58
C THR A 70 18.67 -63.78 31.98
N THR A 71 18.70 -62.89 32.97
CA THR A 71 19.06 -63.24 34.35
C THR A 71 18.03 -64.15 35.02
N LYS A 72 16.73 -63.95 34.77
CA LYS A 72 15.66 -64.85 35.25
C LYS A 72 15.81 -66.27 34.66
N THR A 73 16.18 -66.38 33.38
CA THR A 73 16.47 -67.67 32.74
C THR A 73 17.69 -68.37 33.37
N ILE A 74 18.75 -67.62 33.70
CA ILE A 74 19.92 -68.15 34.39
C ILE A 74 19.55 -68.64 35.80
N LYS A 75 18.75 -67.90 36.57
CA LYS A 75 18.29 -68.29 37.91
C LYS A 75 17.45 -69.57 37.88
N SER A 76 16.52 -69.67 36.93
CA SER A 76 15.71 -70.88 36.70
C SER A 76 16.57 -72.11 36.37
N THR A 77 17.58 -71.92 35.51
CA THR A 77 18.54 -72.98 35.13
C THR A 77 19.38 -73.42 36.34
N ALA A 78 19.87 -72.48 37.14
CA ALA A 78 20.65 -72.77 38.35
C ALA A 78 19.82 -73.52 39.41
N SER A 79 18.55 -73.16 39.60
CA SER A 79 17.63 -73.90 40.49
C SER A 79 17.38 -75.33 40.02
N SER A 80 17.24 -75.55 38.71
CA SER A 80 17.10 -76.89 38.12
C SER A 80 18.36 -77.76 38.29
N ILE A 81 19.54 -77.17 38.10
CA ILE A 81 20.83 -77.85 38.35
C ILE A 81 20.96 -78.20 39.83
N SER A 82 20.65 -77.29 40.74
CA SER A 82 20.75 -77.51 42.19
C SER A 82 19.80 -78.62 42.68
N ALA A 83 18.57 -78.66 42.17
CA ALA A 83 17.62 -79.74 42.45
C ALA A 83 18.13 -81.11 41.94
N SER A 84 18.76 -81.13 40.77
CA SER A 84 19.35 -82.33 40.17
C SER A 84 20.54 -82.85 40.97
N ILE A 85 21.44 -81.96 41.43
CA ILE A 85 22.57 -82.31 42.30
C ILE A 85 22.07 -82.89 43.63
N LYS A 86 21.04 -82.28 44.24
CA LYS A 86 20.46 -82.77 45.50
C LYS A 86 19.87 -84.17 45.35
N SER A 87 19.17 -84.43 44.25
CA SER A 87 18.64 -85.76 43.91
C SER A 87 19.76 -86.79 43.71
N PHE A 88 20.82 -86.43 42.98
CA PHE A 88 21.96 -87.32 42.72
C PHE A 88 22.73 -87.68 44.00
N SER A 89 22.99 -86.69 44.86
CA SER A 89 23.62 -86.92 46.17
C SER A 89 22.77 -87.88 47.02
N GLN A 90 21.46 -87.66 47.08
CA GLN A 90 20.56 -88.51 47.87
C GLN A 90 20.55 -89.97 47.37
N ASP A 91 20.67 -90.19 46.06
CA ASP A 91 20.73 -91.53 45.46
C ASP A 91 22.07 -92.23 45.72
N LEU A 92 23.18 -91.47 45.70
CA LEU A 92 24.52 -91.96 46.08
C LEU A 92 24.60 -92.43 47.54
N PHE A 93 24.05 -91.64 48.47
CA PHE A 93 24.07 -91.96 49.91
C PHE A 93 23.07 -93.05 50.31
N SER A 94 22.13 -93.42 49.43
CA SER A 94 21.13 -94.47 49.70
C SER A 94 21.64 -95.89 49.40
N ARG A 95 22.80 -96.04 48.74
CA ARG A 95 23.41 -97.35 48.47
C ARG A 95 24.10 -97.87 49.73
N LYS A 96 23.66 -99.04 50.23
CA LYS A 96 24.37 -99.78 51.28
C LYS A 96 25.72 -100.25 50.73
N ILE A 97 26.80 -99.67 51.23
CA ILE A 97 28.17 -100.10 50.97
C ILE A 97 28.56 -101.07 52.09
N ASP A 98 29.10 -102.24 51.74
CA ASP A 98 29.64 -103.21 52.68
C ASP A 98 30.76 -102.60 53.56
N PRO A 99 30.97 -103.07 54.80
CA PRO A 99 31.94 -102.46 55.70
C PRO A 99 33.36 -102.57 55.14
N VAL A 100 33.89 -101.44 54.67
CA VAL A 100 35.27 -101.27 54.22
C VAL A 100 36.19 -101.44 55.43
N VAL A 101 37.19 -102.32 55.32
CA VAL A 101 38.24 -102.48 56.33
C VAL A 101 38.99 -101.16 56.46
N MET A 102 38.78 -100.46 57.57
CA MET A 102 39.36 -99.15 57.87
C MET A 102 40.87 -99.24 58.06
N ASN A 103 41.64 -99.07 56.98
CA ASN A 103 43.06 -98.78 57.06
C ASN A 103 43.29 -97.28 57.36
N ALA A 104 44.52 -96.90 57.74
CA ALA A 104 44.84 -95.52 58.12
C ALA A 104 44.51 -94.50 57.01
N GLY A 105 44.75 -94.85 55.74
CA GLY A 105 44.43 -93.98 54.61
C GLY A 105 42.93 -93.74 54.40
N TYR A 106 42.08 -94.73 54.69
CA TYR A 106 40.63 -94.56 54.62
C TYR A 106 40.10 -93.62 55.71
N LYS A 107 40.69 -93.64 56.91
CA LYS A 107 40.33 -92.68 57.98
C LYS A 107 40.68 -91.25 57.60
N GLU A 108 41.88 -91.01 57.05
CA GLU A 108 42.29 -89.69 56.57
C GLU A 108 41.40 -89.20 55.42
N PHE A 109 41.00 -90.09 54.51
CA PHE A 109 40.06 -89.77 53.45
C PHE A 109 38.70 -89.33 53.99
N ILE A 110 38.13 -90.08 54.95
CA ILE A 110 36.83 -89.73 55.56
C ILE A 110 36.91 -88.39 56.28
N THR A 111 37.98 -88.11 57.04
CA THR A 111 38.14 -86.82 57.72
C THR A 111 38.21 -85.65 56.72
N ARG A 112 38.99 -85.78 55.64
CA ARG A 112 39.02 -84.76 54.58
C ARG A 112 37.68 -84.60 53.89
N TYR A 113 36.99 -85.71 53.62
CA TYR A 113 35.67 -85.68 53.00
C TYR A 113 34.64 -84.96 53.89
N GLU A 114 34.64 -85.21 55.21
CA GLU A 114 33.78 -84.51 56.17
C GLU A 114 34.11 -83.01 56.24
N GLU A 115 35.39 -82.65 56.24
CA GLU A 115 35.84 -81.24 56.18
C GLU A 115 35.40 -80.55 54.88
N ASP A 116 35.59 -81.20 53.73
CA ASP A 116 35.19 -80.69 52.42
C ASP A 116 33.66 -80.52 52.34
N MET A 117 32.89 -81.49 52.83
CA MET A 117 31.43 -81.40 52.88
C MET A 117 30.96 -80.26 53.78
N LYS A 118 31.62 -80.05 54.92
CA LYS A 118 31.33 -78.92 55.81
C LYS A 118 31.63 -77.57 55.14
N HIS A 119 32.76 -77.46 54.44
CA HIS A 119 33.12 -76.25 53.69
C HIS A 119 32.10 -75.97 52.56
N ILE A 120 31.64 -77.00 51.87
CA ILE A 120 30.59 -76.89 50.84
C ILE A 120 29.28 -76.39 51.46
N GLU A 121 28.87 -76.93 52.61
CA GLU A 121 27.65 -76.50 53.29
C GLU A 121 27.73 -75.02 53.73
N GLU A 122 28.86 -74.60 54.30
CA GLU A 122 29.11 -73.20 54.67
C GLU A 122 29.10 -72.28 53.44
N SER A 123 29.69 -72.71 52.32
CA SER A 123 29.69 -71.98 51.05
C SER A 123 28.27 -71.87 50.46
N MET A 124 27.47 -72.94 50.51
CA MET A 124 26.08 -72.91 50.07
C MET A 124 25.22 -72.00 50.94
N LYS A 125 25.46 -71.97 52.25
CA LYS A 125 24.78 -71.08 53.19
C LYS A 125 25.12 -69.61 52.91
N ALA A 126 26.40 -69.29 52.70
CA ALA A 126 26.84 -67.96 52.32
C ALA A 126 26.23 -67.51 50.98
N LEU A 127 26.18 -68.41 50.00
CA LEU A 127 25.54 -68.13 48.70
C LEU A 127 24.03 -67.89 48.84
N ALA A 128 23.35 -68.66 49.69
CA ALA A 128 21.92 -68.46 49.96
C ALA A 128 21.67 -67.09 50.61
N SER A 129 22.48 -66.69 51.59
CA SER A 129 22.40 -65.37 52.22
C SER A 129 22.65 -64.23 51.21
N ALA A 130 23.69 -64.35 50.38
CA ALA A 130 23.99 -63.38 49.34
C ALA A 130 22.85 -63.28 48.30
N SER A 131 22.29 -64.41 47.88
CA SER A 131 21.15 -64.44 46.96
C SER A 131 19.91 -63.75 47.54
N THR A 132 19.65 -63.90 48.85
CA THR A 132 18.54 -63.22 49.52
C THR A 132 18.79 -61.71 49.56
N GLN A 133 19.98 -61.29 49.96
CA GLN A 133 20.34 -59.87 50.01
C GLN A 133 20.19 -59.18 48.64
N VAL A 134 20.72 -59.79 47.58
CA VAL A 134 20.59 -59.25 46.21
C VAL A 134 19.12 -59.16 45.79
N THR A 135 18.28 -60.13 46.20
CA THR A 135 16.85 -60.09 45.88
C THR A 135 16.13 -58.96 46.61
N GLU A 136 16.48 -58.69 47.87
CA GLU A 136 15.93 -57.58 48.64
C GLU A 136 16.38 -56.21 48.11
N GLU A 137 17.66 -56.06 47.79
CA GLU A 137 18.20 -54.84 47.17
C GLU A 137 17.54 -54.56 45.82
N TRP A 138 17.34 -55.60 45.01
CA TRP A 138 16.65 -55.48 43.73
C TRP A 138 15.19 -55.04 43.91
N LYS A 139 14.47 -55.64 44.86
CA LYS A 139 13.08 -55.25 45.18
C LYS A 139 13.00 -53.80 45.63
N LYS A 140 13.92 -53.36 46.51
CA LYS A 140 13.99 -51.96 46.96
C LYS A 140 14.25 -51.00 45.80
N SER A 141 15.15 -51.37 44.89
CA SER A 141 15.43 -50.57 43.69
C SER A 141 14.23 -50.50 42.74
N GLU A 142 13.49 -51.60 42.58
CA GLU A 142 12.27 -51.64 41.78
C GLU A 142 11.18 -50.73 42.37
N GLU A 143 10.96 -50.78 43.70
CA GLU A 143 10.02 -49.91 44.40
C GLU A 143 10.39 -48.41 44.26
N GLU A 144 11.67 -48.08 44.35
CA GLU A 144 12.16 -46.71 44.16
C GLU A 144 11.96 -46.22 42.72
N GLN A 145 12.20 -47.08 41.73
CA GLN A 145 11.92 -46.76 40.32
C GLN A 145 10.42 -46.57 40.06
N GLN A 146 9.56 -47.44 40.61
CA GLN A 146 8.12 -47.30 40.49
C GLN A 146 7.63 -45.99 41.11
N LYS A 147 8.15 -45.64 42.30
CA LYS A 147 7.86 -44.35 42.94
C LYS A 147 8.26 -43.17 42.05
N ARG A 148 9.46 -43.22 41.47
CA ARG A 148 9.94 -42.14 40.58
C ARG A 148 9.09 -42.01 39.31
N ILE A 149 8.62 -43.13 38.75
CA ILE A 149 7.72 -43.13 37.59
C ILE A 149 6.37 -42.50 37.97
N ALA A 150 5.82 -42.81 39.14
CA ALA A 150 4.58 -42.21 39.61
C ALA A 150 4.70 -40.69 39.81
N GLU A 151 5.80 -40.21 40.43
CA GLU A 151 6.10 -38.78 40.58
C GLU A 151 6.15 -38.07 39.22
N LEU A 152 6.86 -38.66 38.24
CA LEU A 152 6.95 -38.11 36.89
C LEU A 152 5.60 -38.11 36.15
N GLN A 153 4.73 -39.08 36.40
CA GLN A 153 3.39 -39.10 35.83
C GLN A 153 2.51 -38.00 36.41
N GLU A 154 2.61 -37.74 37.71
CA GLU A 154 1.90 -36.64 38.37
C GLU A 154 2.40 -35.28 37.91
N GLU A 155 3.72 -35.08 37.81
CA GLU A 155 4.32 -33.86 37.26
C GLU A 155 3.87 -33.60 35.82
N ASN A 156 3.88 -34.63 34.96
CA ASN A 156 3.38 -34.52 33.59
C ASN A 156 1.87 -34.21 33.53
N LYS A 157 1.08 -34.68 34.49
CA LYS A 157 -0.33 -34.35 34.58
C LYS A 157 -0.51 -32.87 34.93
N ALA A 158 0.20 -32.38 35.95
CA ALA A 158 0.17 -30.97 36.35
C ALA A 158 0.58 -30.04 35.19
N LEU A 159 1.66 -30.39 34.47
CA LEU A 159 2.11 -29.62 33.30
C LEU A 159 1.07 -29.58 32.17
N ARG A 160 0.31 -30.67 31.95
CA ARG A 160 -0.78 -30.67 30.97
C ARG A 160 -1.92 -29.76 31.40
N GLU A 161 -2.28 -29.75 32.67
CA GLU A 161 -3.33 -28.88 33.22
C GLU A 161 -2.92 -27.40 33.13
N GLU A 162 -1.68 -27.08 33.49
CA GLU A 162 -1.11 -25.73 33.33
C GLU A 162 -1.14 -25.29 31.86
N LYS A 163 -0.68 -26.16 30.94
CA LYS A 163 -0.74 -25.89 29.50
C LYS A 163 -2.16 -25.59 29.03
N THR A 164 -3.15 -26.39 29.44
CA THR A 164 -4.56 -26.14 29.05
C THR A 164 -5.08 -24.81 29.59
N THR A 165 -4.66 -24.42 30.79
CA THR A 165 -5.04 -23.15 31.42
C THR A 165 -4.43 -21.96 30.66
N LEU A 166 -3.14 -22.05 30.32
CA LEU A 166 -2.44 -21.04 29.52
C LEU A 166 -3.05 -20.91 28.11
N GLU A 167 -3.35 -22.02 27.45
CA GLU A 167 -4.01 -22.01 26.14
C GLU A 167 -5.41 -21.36 26.20
N ALA A 168 -6.19 -21.62 27.25
CA ALA A 168 -7.48 -20.98 27.46
C ALA A 168 -7.35 -19.47 27.69
N SER A 169 -6.37 -19.06 28.52
CA SER A 169 -6.07 -17.65 28.76
C SER A 169 -5.65 -16.93 27.47
N LEU A 170 -4.75 -17.54 26.68
CA LEU A 170 -4.30 -16.99 25.40
C LEU A 170 -5.46 -16.81 24.42
N ARG A 171 -6.34 -17.82 24.29
CA ARG A 171 -7.54 -17.73 23.45
C ARG A 171 -8.45 -16.58 23.88
N SER A 172 -8.65 -16.41 25.18
CA SER A 172 -9.44 -15.30 25.71
C SER A 172 -8.81 -13.95 25.38
N THR A 173 -7.49 -13.80 25.51
CA THR A 173 -6.78 -12.56 25.14
C THR A 173 -6.90 -12.26 23.65
N ILE A 174 -6.72 -13.26 22.79
CA ILE A 174 -6.90 -13.11 21.33
C ILE A 174 -8.32 -12.61 21.02
N GLN A 175 -9.34 -13.23 21.62
CA GLN A 175 -10.72 -12.84 21.40
C GLN A 175 -11.00 -11.39 21.84
N SER A 176 -10.44 -10.95 22.98
CA SER A 176 -10.56 -9.55 23.42
C SER A 176 -9.90 -8.57 22.45
N LEU A 177 -8.73 -8.93 21.91
CA LEU A 177 -8.02 -8.10 20.94
C LEU A 177 -8.75 -8.02 19.59
N GLU A 178 -9.34 -9.12 19.12
CA GLU A 178 -10.18 -9.14 17.92
C GLU A 178 -11.39 -8.21 18.07
N LEU A 179 -12.04 -8.25 19.22
CA LEU A 179 -13.20 -7.39 19.51
C LEU A 179 -12.81 -5.91 19.55
N ALA A 180 -11.71 -5.57 20.24
CA ALA A 180 -11.18 -4.20 20.27
C ALA A 180 -10.78 -3.69 18.87
N ASN A 181 -10.26 -4.57 18.02
CA ASN A 181 -9.89 -4.21 16.65
C ASN A 181 -11.12 -3.94 15.76
N GLU A 182 -12.18 -4.74 15.89
CA GLU A 182 -13.44 -4.48 15.19
C GLU A 182 -14.12 -3.19 15.69
N GLU A 183 -14.06 -2.90 16.99
CA GLU A 183 -14.51 -1.60 17.54
C GLU A 183 -13.71 -0.43 16.94
N ALA A 184 -12.38 -0.50 16.96
CA ALA A 184 -11.52 0.54 16.39
C ALA A 184 -11.77 0.75 14.89
N LYS A 185 -12.02 -0.32 14.13
CA LYS A 185 -12.38 -0.25 12.72
C LYS A 185 -13.75 0.39 12.51
N GLY A 186 -14.72 0.10 13.39
CA GLY A 186 -16.02 0.77 13.42
C GLY A 186 -15.91 2.27 13.68
N GLU A 187 -15.09 2.67 14.65
CA GLU A 187 -14.80 4.08 14.94
C GLU A 187 -14.11 4.79 13.78
N LEU A 188 -13.14 4.14 13.13
CA LEU A 188 -12.49 4.66 11.92
C LEU A 188 -13.47 4.87 10.77
N LEU A 189 -14.38 3.91 10.54
CA LEU A 189 -15.43 4.04 9.55
C LEU A 189 -16.37 5.21 9.87
N LYS A 190 -16.76 5.35 11.15
CA LYS A 190 -17.59 6.46 11.61
C LYS A 190 -16.90 7.81 11.38
N ALA A 191 -15.64 7.95 11.81
CA ALA A 191 -14.84 9.15 11.60
C ALA A 191 -14.68 9.49 10.11
N ARG A 192 -14.48 8.47 9.25
CA ARG A 192 -14.40 8.65 7.80
C ARG A 192 -15.71 9.16 7.19
N VAL A 193 -16.85 8.66 7.68
CA VAL A 193 -18.17 9.13 7.25
C VAL A 193 -18.41 10.57 7.70
N GLU A 194 -18.12 10.88 8.96
CA GLU A 194 -18.25 12.24 9.51
C GLU A 194 -17.38 13.25 8.73
N PHE A 195 -16.14 12.89 8.41
CA PHE A 195 -15.26 13.71 7.58
C PHE A 195 -15.85 13.99 6.19
N LYS A 196 -16.36 12.96 5.50
CA LYS A 196 -17.02 13.13 4.19
C LYS A 196 -18.24 14.04 4.25
N VAL A 197 -19.05 13.91 5.30
CA VAL A 197 -20.24 14.76 5.51
C VAL A 197 -19.81 16.21 5.74
N SER A 198 -18.78 16.44 6.56
CA SER A 198 -18.22 17.78 6.80
C SER A 198 -17.71 18.44 5.52
N ASP A 199 -16.93 17.72 4.71
CA ASP A 199 -16.45 18.23 3.41
C ASP A 199 -17.61 18.57 2.46
N GLN A 200 -18.67 17.75 2.48
CA GLN A 200 -19.86 17.98 1.66
C GLN A 200 -20.67 19.19 2.16
N GLU A 201 -20.81 19.38 3.47
CA GLU A 201 -21.42 20.56 4.06
C GLU A 201 -20.63 21.84 3.73
N GLU A 202 -19.30 21.80 3.78
CA GLU A 202 -18.46 22.93 3.40
C GLU A 202 -18.60 23.26 1.91
N ASN A 203 -18.61 22.25 1.03
CA ASN A 203 -18.86 22.44 -0.39
C ASN A 203 -20.24 23.05 -0.66
N ASN A 204 -21.29 22.61 0.04
CA ASN A 204 -22.62 23.19 -0.06
C ASN A 204 -22.65 24.67 0.37
N ARG A 205 -21.91 25.05 1.43
CA ARG A 205 -21.78 26.46 1.85
C ARG A 205 -21.07 27.31 0.78
N ARG A 206 -20.03 26.78 0.15
CA ARG A 206 -19.32 27.47 -0.95
C ARG A 206 -20.23 27.67 -2.16
N LEU A 207 -21.03 26.66 -2.51
CA LEU A 207 -22.00 26.73 -3.60
C LEU A 207 -23.04 27.82 -3.34
N LYS A 208 -23.64 27.85 -2.15
CA LYS A 208 -24.62 28.88 -1.77
C LYS A 208 -24.04 30.30 -1.86
N LYS A 209 -22.79 30.49 -1.41
CA LYS A 209 -22.11 31.79 -1.50
C LYS A 209 -21.80 32.20 -2.94
N LEU A 210 -21.55 31.24 -3.83
CA LEU A 210 -21.42 31.50 -5.27
C LEU A 210 -22.77 31.88 -5.88
N GLU A 211 -23.84 31.19 -5.54
CA GLU A 211 -25.20 31.50 -5.98
C GLU A 211 -25.62 32.93 -5.54
N GLU A 212 -25.35 33.31 -4.28
CA GLU A 212 -25.60 34.67 -3.78
C GLU A 212 -24.80 35.72 -4.58
N LYS A 213 -23.52 35.47 -4.85
CA LYS A 213 -22.70 36.37 -5.67
C LYS A 213 -23.16 36.47 -7.13
N VAL A 214 -23.65 35.37 -7.71
CA VAL A 214 -24.20 35.38 -9.07
C VAL A 214 -25.47 36.24 -9.11
N ALA A 215 -26.37 36.10 -8.12
CA ALA A 215 -27.56 36.94 -8.01
C ALA A 215 -27.22 38.44 -7.79
N GLU A 216 -26.19 38.75 -7.01
CA GLU A 216 -25.68 40.13 -6.87
C GLU A 216 -25.18 40.69 -8.21
N VAL A 217 -24.45 39.89 -8.99
CA VAL A 217 -23.98 40.32 -10.32
C VAL A 217 -25.14 40.50 -11.30
N GLU A 218 -26.14 39.61 -11.29
CA GLU A 218 -27.33 39.74 -12.13
C GLU A 218 -28.13 41.00 -11.79
N THR A 219 -28.36 41.28 -10.50
CA THR A 219 -29.05 42.49 -10.07
C THR A 219 -28.25 43.75 -10.39
N ALA A 220 -26.92 43.75 -10.22
CA ALA A 220 -26.05 44.85 -10.63
C ALA A 220 -26.08 45.08 -12.15
N LYS A 221 -26.09 44.01 -12.95
CA LYS A 221 -26.20 44.09 -14.41
C LYS A 221 -27.56 44.62 -14.84
N GLU A 222 -28.66 44.21 -14.21
CA GLU A 222 -29.99 44.78 -14.46
C GLU A 222 -30.05 46.27 -14.14
N GLN A 223 -29.42 46.70 -13.04
CA GLN A 223 -29.32 48.12 -12.69
C GLN A 223 -28.48 48.90 -13.70
N GLU A 224 -27.36 48.35 -14.16
CA GLU A 224 -26.52 48.97 -15.19
C GLU A 224 -27.27 49.11 -16.53
N VAL A 225 -28.03 48.08 -16.93
CA VAL A 225 -28.87 48.14 -18.13
C VAL A 225 -29.95 49.21 -17.98
N LYS A 226 -30.64 49.29 -16.83
CA LYS A 226 -31.62 50.35 -16.57
C LYS A 226 -30.99 51.75 -16.60
N ALA A 227 -29.80 51.91 -16.05
CA ALA A 227 -29.08 53.18 -16.08
C ALA A 227 -28.72 53.60 -17.51
N LYS A 228 -28.18 52.67 -18.32
CA LYS A 228 -27.88 52.93 -19.73
C LYS A 228 -29.14 53.19 -20.57
N GLN A 229 -30.25 52.50 -20.26
CA GLN A 229 -31.54 52.75 -20.91
C GLN A 229 -32.03 54.18 -20.63
N ALA A 230 -31.93 54.63 -19.37
CA ALA A 230 -32.30 55.98 -18.98
C ALA A 230 -31.39 57.05 -19.62
N GLU A 231 -30.09 56.78 -19.73
CA GLU A 231 -29.14 57.66 -20.42
C GLU A 231 -29.46 57.79 -21.92
N VAL A 232 -29.82 56.68 -22.58
CA VAL A 232 -30.27 56.67 -23.98
C VAL A 232 -31.59 57.43 -24.16
N GLU A 233 -32.54 57.29 -23.25
CA GLU A 233 -33.80 58.06 -23.31
C GLU A 233 -33.58 59.56 -23.06
N ALA A 234 -32.70 59.94 -22.14
CA ALA A 234 -32.32 61.33 -21.91
C ALA A 234 -31.65 61.93 -23.15
N ALA A 235 -30.68 61.22 -23.74
CA ALA A 235 -30.03 61.65 -24.98
C ALA A 235 -31.03 61.76 -26.15
N LYS A 236 -32.05 60.90 -26.19
CA LYS A 236 -33.13 60.97 -27.19
C LYS A 236 -34.02 62.19 -26.99
N GLN A 237 -34.34 62.57 -25.75
CA GLN A 237 -35.10 63.77 -25.43
C GLN A 237 -34.29 65.04 -25.74
N GLU A 238 -33.02 65.11 -25.36
CA GLU A 238 -32.13 66.22 -25.73
C GLU A 238 -32.02 66.37 -27.25
N ALA A 239 -31.95 65.25 -28.00
CA ALA A 239 -31.95 65.27 -29.46
C ALA A 239 -33.30 65.74 -30.05
N GLU A 240 -34.42 65.48 -29.38
CA GLU A 240 -35.75 65.96 -29.80
C GLU A 240 -35.91 67.46 -29.52
N GLU A 241 -35.46 67.94 -28.36
CA GLU A 241 -35.40 69.37 -28.04
C GLU A 241 -34.46 70.11 -28.99
N ALA A 242 -33.29 69.54 -29.31
CA ALA A 242 -32.38 70.08 -30.31
C ALA A 242 -32.99 70.09 -31.72
N LYS A 243 -33.85 69.11 -32.07
CA LYS A 243 -34.63 69.12 -33.32
C LYS A 243 -35.72 70.18 -33.31
N GLU A 244 -36.40 70.41 -32.19
CA GLU A 244 -37.41 71.46 -32.06
C GLU A 244 -36.77 72.85 -32.15
N GLU A 245 -35.60 73.03 -31.52
CA GLU A 245 -34.82 74.26 -31.59
C GLU A 245 -34.23 74.47 -33.00
N ALA A 246 -33.79 73.39 -33.66
CA ALA A 246 -33.42 73.41 -35.07
C ALA A 246 -34.62 73.72 -35.98
N ALA A 247 -35.84 73.30 -35.66
CA ALA A 247 -37.05 73.65 -36.39
C ALA A 247 -37.40 75.16 -36.21
N LYS A 248 -37.18 75.73 -35.03
CA LYS A 248 -37.28 77.19 -34.79
C LYS A 248 -36.20 77.98 -35.53
N GLN A 249 -35.00 77.41 -35.69
CA GLN A 249 -33.93 77.98 -36.53
C GLN A 249 -34.21 77.80 -38.03
N SER A 250 -34.83 76.71 -38.45
CA SER A 250 -35.31 76.46 -39.83
C SER A 250 -36.39 77.47 -40.23
N ALA A 251 -37.30 77.84 -39.32
CA ALA A 251 -38.27 78.92 -39.56
C ALA A 251 -37.62 80.31 -39.69
N ARG A 252 -36.42 80.52 -39.12
CA ARG A 252 -35.59 81.73 -39.35
C ARG A 252 -34.76 81.63 -40.63
N ALA A 253 -34.42 80.41 -41.08
CA ALA A 253 -33.67 80.15 -42.31
C ALA A 253 -34.55 80.25 -43.58
N GLU A 254 -35.86 80.03 -43.48
CA GLU A 254 -36.81 80.21 -44.60
C GLU A 254 -36.90 81.67 -45.10
N THR A 255 -36.45 82.65 -44.30
CA THR A 255 -36.31 84.07 -44.72
C THR A 255 -34.95 84.36 -45.39
N ALA A 256 -33.98 83.45 -45.28
CA ALA A 256 -32.65 83.56 -45.88
C ALA A 256 -32.45 82.65 -47.12
N GLU A 257 -33.29 81.63 -47.30
CA GLU A 257 -33.24 80.65 -48.40
C GLU A 257 -33.86 81.10 -49.74
N SER A 258 -34.18 82.39 -49.92
CA SER A 258 -34.43 82.96 -51.25
C SER A 258 -33.15 83.43 -51.98
N ARG A 259 -31.96 83.28 -51.38
CA ARG A 259 -30.71 83.81 -51.97
C ARG A 259 -29.52 82.86 -52.11
N VAL A 260 -29.66 81.55 -51.87
CA VAL A 260 -28.59 80.57 -52.15
C VAL A 260 -29.18 79.32 -52.80
N LYS A 261 -29.86 79.55 -53.93
CA LYS A 261 -30.29 78.50 -54.87
C LYS A 261 -29.41 78.56 -56.12
N ALA A 262 -28.10 78.32 -55.94
CA ALA A 262 -27.15 78.00 -56.99
C ALA A 262 -25.86 77.47 -56.35
N LEU A 263 -25.47 76.24 -56.72
CA LEU A 263 -24.33 75.45 -56.25
C LEU A 263 -24.58 74.82 -54.86
N GLU A 264 -24.63 73.51 -54.65
CA GLU A 264 -24.21 72.38 -55.47
C GLU A 264 -24.74 71.14 -54.74
N ASN A 265 -25.50 70.28 -55.42
CA ASN A 265 -25.71 68.91 -54.97
C ASN A 265 -24.46 68.13 -55.38
N VAL A 266 -23.92 67.29 -54.49
CA VAL A 266 -23.59 65.87 -54.76
C VAL A 266 -22.95 65.23 -53.51
N ASP A 267 -23.51 64.08 -53.17
CA ASP A 267 -22.99 62.94 -52.42
C ASP A 267 -22.79 63.00 -50.90
N LYS A 268 -23.94 62.72 -50.27
CA LYS A 268 -24.05 61.68 -49.25
C LYS A 268 -23.57 60.31 -49.79
N GLU A 269 -22.27 60.07 -49.75
CA GLU A 269 -21.72 58.71 -49.82
C GLU A 269 -20.43 58.59 -48.98
N GLN A 270 -20.46 59.18 -47.78
CA GLN A 270 -19.45 59.04 -46.73
C GLN A 270 -20.16 58.70 -45.42
N GLN A 271 -20.66 57.46 -45.30
CA GLN A 271 -20.93 56.82 -43.99
C GLN A 271 -21.27 55.32 -44.09
N ALA A 272 -21.27 54.71 -45.28
CA ALA A 272 -21.50 53.27 -45.47
C ALA A 272 -20.23 52.45 -45.81
N GLU A 273 -19.06 53.10 -45.98
CA GLU A 273 -17.80 52.44 -46.37
C GLU A 273 -16.86 52.16 -45.17
N GLU A 274 -16.97 52.92 -44.07
CA GLU A 274 -16.11 52.74 -42.87
C GLU A 274 -16.55 51.57 -41.97
N GLU A 275 -17.84 51.23 -41.96
CA GLU A 275 -18.36 50.08 -41.19
C GLU A 275 -18.08 48.73 -41.88
N LYS A 276 -17.89 48.73 -43.21
CA LYS A 276 -17.39 47.57 -43.96
C LYS A 276 -15.89 47.29 -43.74
N LYS A 277 -15.09 48.31 -43.38
CA LYS A 277 -13.67 48.12 -43.02
C LYS A 277 -13.46 47.59 -41.59
N ARG A 278 -14.36 47.88 -40.64
CA ARG A 278 -14.30 47.29 -39.29
C ARG A 278 -14.74 45.83 -39.23
N VAL A 279 -15.70 45.42 -40.05
CA VAL A 279 -16.24 44.04 -40.04
C VAL A 279 -15.31 43.04 -40.76
N ALA A 280 -14.50 43.48 -41.72
CA ALA A 280 -13.45 42.66 -42.36
C ALA A 280 -12.19 42.47 -41.48
N MET A 281 -12.06 43.22 -40.38
CA MET A 281 -10.87 43.21 -39.52
C MET A 281 -10.87 42.06 -38.49
N HIS A 282 -12.00 41.35 -38.31
CA HIS A 282 -12.18 40.31 -37.29
C HIS A 282 -12.66 38.96 -37.85
N THR A 283 -12.63 38.80 -39.17
CA THR A 283 -13.04 37.55 -39.83
C THR A 283 -11.83 36.61 -39.95
N TRP A 284 -11.97 35.39 -39.41
CA TRP A 284 -11.01 34.30 -39.61
C TRP A 284 -11.13 33.75 -41.03
N LYS A 285 -10.00 33.52 -41.70
CA LYS A 285 -9.95 32.82 -42.99
C LYS A 285 -9.08 31.60 -42.88
N GLU A 286 -9.52 30.49 -43.47
CA GLU A 286 -8.73 29.26 -43.58
C GLU A 286 -7.52 29.49 -44.49
N ASP A 287 -6.31 29.18 -43.99
CA ASP A 287 -5.10 29.16 -44.79
C ASP A 287 -4.98 27.79 -45.48
N ALA A 288 -5.28 27.78 -46.78
CA ALA A 288 -5.31 26.57 -47.60
C ALA A 288 -3.93 26.15 -48.15
N ARG A 289 -2.85 26.86 -47.81
CA ARG A 289 -1.49 26.52 -48.29
C ARG A 289 -1.04 25.17 -47.74
N ARG A 290 -0.49 24.33 -48.62
CA ARG A 290 0.08 23.02 -48.27
C ARG A 290 1.57 23.04 -48.54
N TYR A 291 2.35 22.70 -47.52
CA TYR A 291 3.79 22.51 -47.63
C TYR A 291 4.11 21.04 -47.32
N ASP A 292 5.12 20.50 -47.97
CA ASP A 292 5.57 19.14 -47.70
C ASP A 292 6.27 19.05 -46.34
N ALA A 293 6.16 17.90 -45.68
CA ALA A 293 6.81 17.68 -44.39
C ALA A 293 8.33 17.79 -44.54
N PRO A 294 9.00 18.60 -43.71
CA PRO A 294 10.42 18.92 -43.90
C PRO A 294 11.38 17.77 -43.51
N GLY A 295 10.85 16.62 -43.08
CA GLY A 295 11.61 15.38 -42.82
C GLY A 295 12.22 15.27 -41.43
N PHE A 296 12.02 16.26 -40.56
CA PHE A 296 12.47 16.29 -39.16
C PHE A 296 11.30 16.56 -38.20
N ASP A 297 11.49 16.34 -36.90
CA ASP A 297 10.44 16.42 -35.88
C ASP A 297 10.43 17.76 -35.12
N LEU A 298 9.47 17.94 -34.20
CA LEU A 298 9.33 19.18 -33.41
C LEU A 298 10.49 19.45 -32.42
N ASN A 299 11.37 18.46 -32.20
CA ASN A 299 12.53 18.60 -31.32
C ASN A 299 13.79 19.00 -32.06
N ASP A 300 13.72 19.14 -33.39
CA ASP A 300 14.85 19.57 -34.20
C ASP A 300 15.33 21.00 -33.81
N PRO A 301 16.64 21.26 -33.77
CA PRO A 301 17.19 22.59 -33.49
C PRO A 301 16.64 23.72 -34.39
N ALA A 302 16.23 23.41 -35.62
CA ALA A 302 15.61 24.37 -36.53
C ALA A 302 14.24 24.83 -36.01
N VAL A 303 13.43 23.89 -35.50
CA VAL A 303 12.13 24.20 -34.89
C VAL A 303 12.34 24.96 -33.58
N ALA A 304 13.31 24.56 -32.75
CA ALA A 304 13.63 25.27 -31.51
C ALA A 304 14.04 26.74 -31.76
N SER A 305 14.80 27.00 -32.83
CA SER A 305 15.21 28.34 -33.23
C SER A 305 14.01 29.21 -33.65
N LEU A 306 13.04 28.62 -34.37
CA LEU A 306 11.79 29.30 -34.75
C LEU A 306 10.99 29.76 -33.53
N PHE A 307 10.83 28.89 -32.52
CA PHE A 307 10.18 29.25 -31.26
C PHE A 307 10.94 30.36 -30.52
N HIS A 308 12.27 30.39 -30.61
CA HIS A 308 13.07 31.43 -29.94
C HIS A 308 12.92 32.82 -30.59
N ILE A 309 12.76 32.87 -31.92
CA ILE A 309 12.52 34.12 -32.68
C ILE A 309 11.13 34.70 -32.36
N TRP A 310 10.16 33.86 -32.00
CA TRP A 310 8.83 34.29 -31.60
C TRP A 310 8.89 35.07 -30.27
N GLN A 311 8.78 36.41 -30.32
CA GLN A 311 8.88 37.32 -29.17
C GLN A 311 7.64 37.32 -28.27
N VAL A 312 7.23 36.15 -27.78
CA VAL A 312 6.18 35.98 -26.78
C VAL A 312 6.78 35.42 -25.50
N ASP A 313 6.08 35.55 -24.38
CA ASP A 313 6.52 35.05 -23.09
C ASP A 313 6.83 33.55 -23.14
N GLU A 314 7.82 33.14 -22.34
CA GLU A 314 8.32 31.76 -22.31
C GLU A 314 7.24 30.75 -21.91
N ALA A 315 6.25 31.18 -21.12
CA ALA A 315 5.14 30.33 -20.69
C ALA A 315 4.22 29.99 -21.87
N THR A 316 3.88 30.98 -22.71
CA THR A 316 3.09 30.76 -23.92
C THR A 316 3.84 29.92 -24.95
N ARG A 317 5.16 30.14 -25.13
CA ARG A 317 5.99 29.29 -26.01
C ARG A 317 6.04 27.85 -25.53
N SER A 318 6.25 27.64 -24.23
CA SER A 318 6.28 26.33 -23.61
C SER A 318 4.92 25.61 -23.69
N ALA A 319 3.83 26.35 -23.46
CA ALA A 319 2.47 25.81 -23.58
C ALA A 319 2.14 25.39 -25.02
N ALA A 320 2.52 26.21 -26.00
CA ALA A 320 2.32 25.89 -27.42
C ALA A 320 3.11 24.65 -27.85
N LYS A 321 4.39 24.56 -27.45
CA LYS A 321 5.22 23.38 -27.75
C LYS A 321 4.67 22.12 -27.07
N ALA A 322 4.29 22.21 -25.79
CA ALA A 322 3.71 21.09 -25.05
C ALA A 322 2.40 20.59 -25.68
N TRP A 323 1.56 21.50 -26.17
CA TRP A 323 0.34 21.16 -26.89
C TRP A 323 0.63 20.40 -28.19
N MET A 324 1.59 20.90 -29.00
CA MET A 324 1.96 20.27 -30.27
C MET A 324 2.56 18.88 -30.08
N GLU A 325 3.37 18.69 -29.03
CA GLU A 325 3.89 17.38 -28.64
C GLU A 325 2.78 16.43 -28.17
N ALA A 326 1.84 16.91 -27.37
CA ALA A 326 0.69 16.12 -26.92
C ALA A 326 -0.21 15.70 -28.10
N TYR A 327 -0.39 16.58 -29.09
CA TYR A 327 -1.11 16.31 -30.33
C TYR A 327 -0.43 15.20 -31.14
N LEU A 328 0.88 15.23 -31.31
CA LEU A 328 1.62 14.19 -32.03
C LEU A 328 1.64 12.84 -31.29
N ARG A 329 1.68 12.84 -29.95
CA ARG A 329 1.74 11.63 -29.12
C ARG A 329 0.38 10.94 -28.88
N GLN A 330 -0.74 11.49 -29.37
CA GLN A 330 -2.11 10.97 -29.15
C GLN A 330 -2.57 10.94 -27.68
N THR A 331 -2.01 11.79 -26.82
CA THR A 331 -2.41 11.87 -25.40
C THR A 331 -3.54 12.87 -25.13
N ALA A 332 -4.00 13.58 -26.17
CA ALA A 332 -5.16 14.47 -26.12
C ALA A 332 -6.37 13.79 -26.75
N ASP A 333 -7.53 13.90 -26.08
CA ASP A 333 -8.81 13.36 -26.56
C ASP A 333 -9.09 13.78 -28.01
N SER A 334 -9.78 12.91 -28.75
CA SER A 334 -10.22 13.13 -30.14
C SER A 334 -11.21 14.30 -30.32
N ALA A 335 -11.34 15.16 -29.32
CA ALA A 335 -12.15 16.37 -29.33
C ALA A 335 -11.35 17.51 -29.97
N PHE A 336 -12.04 18.28 -30.82
CA PHE A 336 -11.51 19.47 -31.48
C PHE A 336 -10.69 20.32 -30.50
N THR A 337 -9.37 20.37 -30.68
CA THR A 337 -8.46 21.11 -29.80
C THR A 337 -7.97 22.33 -30.55
N GLU A 338 -8.30 23.52 -30.05
CA GLU A 338 -7.90 24.80 -30.63
C GLU A 338 -6.70 25.37 -29.85
N ILE A 339 -5.71 25.89 -30.57
CA ILE A 339 -4.63 26.69 -29.98
C ILE A 339 -4.58 28.05 -30.66
N VAL A 340 -4.67 29.11 -29.88
CA VAL A 340 -4.53 30.49 -30.37
C VAL A 340 -3.09 30.92 -30.14
N LEU A 341 -2.39 31.24 -31.22
CA LEU A 341 -1.00 31.70 -31.17
C LEU A 341 -0.98 33.23 -31.43
N PRO A 342 -0.90 34.07 -30.37
CA PRO A 342 -1.01 35.52 -30.52
C PRO A 342 0.29 36.15 -31.04
N ASN A 343 0.15 37.31 -31.69
CA ASN A 343 1.25 38.24 -31.99
C ASN A 343 2.47 37.61 -32.70
N MET A 344 2.25 36.75 -33.70
CA MET A 344 3.34 36.28 -34.56
C MET A 344 3.74 37.36 -35.56
N ALA A 345 5.04 37.67 -35.62
CA ALA A 345 5.62 38.39 -36.75
C ALA A 345 5.45 37.55 -38.04
N LEU A 346 5.39 38.19 -39.21
CA LEU A 346 5.09 37.52 -40.48
C LEU A 346 6.13 36.41 -40.77
N GLU A 347 7.40 36.67 -40.50
CA GLU A 347 8.52 35.75 -40.72
C GLU A 347 8.41 34.50 -39.83
N VAL A 348 7.97 34.70 -38.58
CA VAL A 348 7.71 33.61 -37.64
C VAL A 348 6.52 32.79 -38.11
N TYR A 349 5.44 33.46 -38.51
CA TYR A 349 4.24 32.79 -39.02
C TYR A 349 4.53 31.97 -40.28
N GLU A 350 5.29 32.50 -41.24
CA GLU A 350 5.69 31.76 -42.44
C GLU A 350 6.55 30.54 -42.08
N GLY A 351 7.49 30.68 -41.14
CA GLY A 351 8.25 29.54 -40.63
C GLY A 351 7.38 28.49 -39.92
N PHE A 352 6.36 28.90 -39.15
CA PHE A 352 5.39 27.98 -38.55
C PHE A 352 4.55 27.27 -39.62
N ALA A 353 4.10 28.00 -40.64
CA ALA A 353 3.30 27.46 -41.73
C ALA A 353 4.10 26.49 -42.63
N GLN A 354 5.39 26.75 -42.85
CA GLN A 354 6.25 25.90 -43.70
C GLN A 354 6.87 24.72 -42.96
N VAL A 355 7.09 24.83 -41.65
CA VAL A 355 7.84 23.82 -40.88
C VAL A 355 6.94 23.08 -39.90
N VAL A 356 6.28 23.80 -39.00
CA VAL A 356 5.52 23.21 -37.89
C VAL A 356 4.21 22.59 -38.37
N VAL A 357 3.49 23.28 -39.25
CA VAL A 357 2.21 22.83 -39.80
C VAL A 357 2.34 21.51 -40.57
N PRO A 358 3.29 21.33 -41.50
CA PRO A 358 3.47 20.05 -42.19
C PRO A 358 3.86 18.90 -41.27
N ILE A 359 4.65 19.17 -40.22
CA ILE A 359 4.96 18.17 -39.19
C ILE A 359 3.69 17.70 -38.49
N LEU A 360 2.78 18.63 -38.13
CA LEU A 360 1.49 18.29 -37.52
C LEU A 360 0.55 17.55 -38.48
N GLN A 361 0.55 17.92 -39.77
CA GLN A 361 -0.25 17.30 -40.83
C GLN A 361 0.28 15.92 -41.29
N SER A 362 1.54 15.60 -40.99
CA SER A 362 2.13 14.27 -41.29
C SER A 362 1.51 13.13 -40.46
N ARG A 363 0.72 13.46 -39.44
CA ARG A 363 0.01 12.50 -38.61
C ARG A 363 -1.09 11.78 -39.42
N VAL A 364 -1.08 10.45 -39.37
CA VAL A 364 -2.12 9.60 -39.97
C VAL A 364 -3.49 9.96 -39.37
N ASN A 365 -4.46 10.26 -40.23
CA ASN A 365 -5.83 10.73 -39.90
C ASN A 365 -5.95 12.15 -39.30
N SER A 366 -5.01 13.06 -39.59
CA SER A 366 -5.14 14.45 -39.13
C SER A 366 -6.08 15.29 -40.01
N THR A 367 -6.96 16.07 -39.38
CA THR A 367 -7.71 17.20 -39.97
C THR A 367 -7.30 18.50 -39.26
N VAL A 368 -6.04 18.91 -39.42
CA VAL A 368 -5.57 20.21 -38.91
C VAL A 368 -6.10 21.30 -39.84
N ARG A 369 -6.90 22.22 -39.30
CA ARG A 369 -7.29 23.47 -39.97
C ARG A 369 -6.49 24.62 -39.38
N ILE A 370 -6.04 25.52 -40.24
CA ILE A 370 -5.30 26.71 -39.84
C ILE A 370 -6.14 27.89 -40.24
N GLU A 371 -6.46 28.73 -39.28
CA GLU A 371 -7.21 29.95 -39.51
C GLU A 371 -6.33 31.14 -39.17
N GLN A 372 -6.34 32.15 -40.05
CA GLN A 372 -5.57 33.38 -39.90
C GLN A 372 -6.52 34.57 -39.81
N ARG A 373 -6.20 35.53 -38.94
CA ARG A 373 -6.84 36.85 -38.95
C ARG A 373 -6.33 37.67 -40.13
N GLN A 374 -7.24 38.28 -40.90
CA GLN A 374 -6.91 39.07 -42.11
C GLN A 374 -5.97 40.26 -41.88
N SER A 375 -5.64 40.64 -40.63
CA SER A 375 -4.74 41.75 -40.31
C SER A 375 -3.26 41.52 -40.67
N VAL A 376 -2.87 40.30 -41.06
CA VAL A 376 -1.46 39.95 -41.36
C VAL A 376 -1.16 39.89 -42.87
N LEU A 377 -2.17 39.97 -43.74
CA LEU A 377 -2.00 39.86 -45.20
C LEU A 377 -2.02 41.19 -45.97
N TYR A 378 -2.17 42.33 -45.28
CA TYR A 378 -2.08 43.66 -45.89
C TYR A 378 -1.35 44.62 -44.94
N GLY A 379 -0.03 44.43 -44.83
CA GLY A 379 0.89 45.47 -44.41
C GLY A 379 1.63 45.98 -45.64
N LEU A 380 1.42 47.26 -45.97
CA LEU A 380 2.20 48.06 -46.93
C LEU A 380 1.94 47.81 -48.42
N ASP A 381 0.84 48.35 -48.93
CA ASP A 381 0.90 49.08 -50.20
C ASP A 381 0.06 50.35 -50.06
N GLY A 382 0.73 51.45 -49.78
CA GLY A 382 0.11 52.73 -49.42
C GLY A 382 1.15 53.80 -49.08
N ALA A 383 2.26 53.81 -49.80
CA ALA A 383 3.23 54.90 -49.75
C ALA A 383 4.06 54.94 -51.05
N SER A 384 3.47 55.38 -52.16
CA SER A 384 4.12 56.31 -53.11
C SER A 384 3.22 56.57 -54.33
N ALA A 385 3.35 57.80 -54.85
CA ALA A 385 2.76 58.38 -56.06
C ALA A 385 1.34 58.97 -55.89
N GLY A 386 1.11 60.27 -56.01
CA GLY A 386 1.98 61.34 -56.48
C GLY A 386 1.40 62.73 -56.20
N GLU A 387 2.26 63.71 -56.47
CA GLU A 387 2.10 65.16 -56.66
C GLU A 387 0.75 65.84 -56.40
#